data_AF-A0AAU3L3R9-F1
#
_entry.id   AF-A0AAU3L3R9-F1
#
_cell.length_a   1.000
_cell.length_b   1.000
_cell.length_c   1.000
_cell.angle_alpha   90.00
_cell.angle_beta   90.00
_cell.angle_gamma   90.00
#
_symmetry.space_group_name_H-M   'P 1'
#
loop_
_entity.id
_entity.type
_entity.pdbx_description
1 polymer ?
#
loop_
_entity_poly.entity_id
_entity_poly.type
_entity_poly.pdbx_seq_one_letter_code
_entity_poly.pdbx_strand_id
1 'polypeptide(L)'
;MGLQRRADLAGAAHLELVSGVVQLRPQDAMVEAMVRGWRAQQAARGLREDTVIARERLVRRFLEYTNEYPWAWTPGHVDEWSLYG
;
A
#
# COMPACT_ATOMS: atom_id res chain seq x y z
N MET A 1 -9.73 -29.28 -1.83
CA MET A 1 -9.74 -27.90 -2.38
C MET A 1 -9.52 -26.94 -1.23
N GLY A 2 -8.33 -26.33 -1.14
CA GLY A 2 -7.97 -25.45 -0.04
C GLY A 2 -8.70 -24.11 -0.15
N LEU A 3 -9.34 -23.69 0.94
CA LEU A 3 -9.79 -22.31 1.13
C LEU A 3 -8.56 -21.41 1.07
N GLN A 4 -8.28 -20.87 -0.11
CA GLN A 4 -7.29 -19.80 -0.25
C GLN A 4 -7.84 -18.63 0.58
N ARG A 5 -7.22 -18.39 1.75
CA ARG A 5 -7.63 -17.33 2.67
C ARG A 5 -7.54 -16.04 1.85
N ARG A 6 -8.50 -15.10 1.95
CA ARG A 6 -8.46 -13.80 1.22
C ARG A 6 -7.11 -13.06 1.34
N ALA A 7 -6.30 -13.43 2.33
CA ALA A 7 -4.91 -13.01 2.47
C ALA A 7 -4.04 -13.42 1.27
N ASP A 8 -4.10 -14.64 0.73
CA ASP A 8 -3.11 -15.17 -0.24
C ASP A 8 -3.38 -14.76 -1.71
N LEU A 9 -3.78 -13.51 -1.92
CA LEU A 9 -3.89 -12.91 -3.24
C LEU A 9 -2.52 -12.40 -3.69
N ALA A 10 -2.22 -12.47 -4.99
CA ALA A 10 -1.01 -11.86 -5.53
C ALA A 10 -0.91 -10.38 -5.13
N GLY A 11 0.22 -10.01 -4.52
CA GLY A 11 0.43 -8.68 -3.95
C GLY A 11 -0.18 -8.45 -2.57
N ALA A 12 -0.44 -9.49 -1.79
CA ALA A 12 -0.74 -9.33 -0.38
C ALA A 12 0.52 -8.98 0.42
N ALA A 13 0.40 -8.06 1.39
CA ALA A 13 1.56 -7.53 2.10
C ALA A 13 2.38 -8.60 2.83
N HIS A 14 1.77 -9.65 3.37
CA HIS A 14 2.52 -10.73 4.03
C HIS A 14 3.31 -11.62 3.04
N LEU A 15 3.00 -11.59 1.75
CA LEU A 15 3.79 -12.26 0.70
C LEU A 15 5.00 -11.42 0.25
N GLU A 16 4.99 -10.12 0.55
CA GLU A 16 6.04 -9.15 0.25
C GLU A 16 7.03 -8.96 1.41
N LEU A 17 6.78 -9.58 2.56
CA LEU A 17 7.66 -9.58 3.74
C LEU A 17 8.47 -10.88 3.79
N VAL A 18 9.77 -10.78 4.06
CA VAL A 18 10.66 -11.95 4.21
C VAL A 18 10.41 -12.64 5.55
N SER A 19 10.11 -13.93 5.52
CA SER A 19 9.94 -14.75 6.73
C SER A 19 11.26 -14.90 7.51
N GLY A 20 11.18 -14.92 8.84
CA GLY A 20 12.34 -15.17 9.73
C GLY A 20 13.22 -13.96 10.04
N VAL A 21 12.86 -12.76 9.58
CA VAL A 21 13.59 -11.51 9.86
C VAL A 21 12.79 -10.61 10.79
N VAL A 22 13.40 -10.20 11.92
CA VAL A 22 12.83 -9.17 12.80
C VAL A 22 12.88 -7.82 12.08
N GLN A 23 11.71 -7.23 11.85
CA GLN A 23 11.60 -5.90 11.26
C GLN A 23 11.84 -4.83 12.33
N LEU A 24 12.89 -4.02 12.18
CA LEU A 24 13.20 -2.93 13.11
C LEU A 24 12.09 -1.87 13.17
N ARG A 25 11.40 -1.67 12.04
CA ARG A 25 10.24 -0.78 11.90
C ARG A 25 9.11 -1.53 11.20
N PRO A 26 8.32 -2.32 11.94
CA PRO A 26 7.37 -3.25 11.36
C PRO A 26 6.26 -2.54 10.57
N GLN A 27 5.88 -1.33 10.97
CA GLN A 27 4.85 -0.53 10.31
C GLN A 27 5.35 0.05 8.97
N ASP A 28 6.55 0.62 8.93
CA ASP A 28 7.21 1.06 7.69
C ASP A 28 7.34 -0.11 6.70
N ALA A 29 7.80 -1.27 7.18
CA ALA A 29 7.93 -2.47 6.37
C ALA A 29 6.57 -2.94 5.82
N MET A 30 5.52 -2.87 6.63
CA MET A 30 4.16 -3.22 6.23
C MET A 30 3.62 -2.26 5.16
N VAL A 31 3.83 -0.95 5.30
CA VAL A 31 3.41 0.02 4.28
C VAL A 31 4.12 -0.24 2.96
N GLU A 32 5.44 -0.42 2.97
CA GLU A 32 6.17 -0.69 1.74
C GLU A 32 5.72 -1.99 1.06
N ALA A 33 5.43 -3.02 1.87
CA ALA A 33 4.85 -4.27 1.38
C ALA A 33 3.45 -4.07 0.75
N MET A 34 2.58 -3.30 1.40
CA MET A 34 1.25 -2.96 0.88
C MET A 34 1.34 -2.17 -0.45
N VAL A 35 2.24 -1.18 -0.53
CA VAL A 35 2.42 -0.36 -1.74
C VAL A 35 2.98 -1.20 -2.90
N ARG A 36 3.97 -2.06 -2.66
CA ARG A 36 4.49 -3.01 -3.66
C ARG A 36 3.41 -3.96 -4.16
N GLY A 37 2.67 -4.55 -3.23
CA GLY A 37 1.57 -5.46 -3.55
C GLY A 37 0.48 -4.80 -4.40
N TRP A 38 0.09 -3.58 -4.04
CA TRP A 38 -0.87 -2.78 -4.81
C TRP A 38 -0.33 -2.40 -6.21
N ARG A 39 0.96 -2.08 -6.34
CA ARG A 39 1.61 -1.86 -7.64
C ARG A 39 1.49 -3.10 -8.53
N ALA A 40 1.82 -4.28 -8.01
CA ALA A 40 1.72 -5.55 -8.73
C ALA A 40 0.28 -5.86 -9.16
N GLN A 41 -0.69 -5.59 -8.27
CA GLN A 41 -2.12 -5.74 -8.57
C GLN A 41 -2.61 -4.83 -9.69
N GLN A 42 -2.07 -3.61 -9.81
CA GLN A 42 -2.39 -2.72 -10.91
C GLN A 42 -1.76 -3.19 -12.23
N ALA A 43 -0.48 -3.58 -12.21
CA ALA A 43 0.20 -4.13 -13.38
C ALA A 43 -0.49 -5.40 -13.92
N ALA A 44 -0.93 -6.30 -13.03
CA ALA A 44 -1.66 -7.52 -13.40
C ALA A 44 -3.02 -7.24 -14.08
N ARG A 45 -3.58 -6.03 -13.93
CA ARG A 45 -4.81 -5.57 -14.59
C ARG A 45 -4.55 -4.80 -15.90
N GLY A 46 -3.31 -4.77 -16.37
CA GLY A 46 -2.94 -4.10 -17.62
C GLY A 46 -2.95 -2.57 -17.55
N LEU A 47 -2.92 -1.99 -16.34
CA LEU A 47 -2.73 -0.54 -16.20
C LEU A 47 -1.37 -0.12 -16.75
N ARG A 48 -1.33 1.00 -17.47
CA ARG A 48 -0.08 1.58 -17.97
C ARG A 48 0.85 1.94 -16.82
N GLU A 49 2.14 1.74 -17.02
CA GLU A 49 3.15 1.98 -15.98
C GLU A 49 3.13 3.43 -15.45
N ASP A 50 2.93 4.40 -16.34
CA ASP A 50 2.80 5.82 -15.98
C ASP A 50 1.65 6.08 -14.98
N THR A 51 0.53 5.39 -15.18
CA THR A 51 -0.68 5.47 -14.36
C THR A 51 -0.44 4.83 -12.99
N VAL A 52 0.27 3.70 -12.95
CA VAL A 52 0.67 3.04 -11.71
C VAL A 52 1.62 3.93 -10.90
N ILE A 53 2.63 4.52 -11.55
CA ILE A 53 3.58 5.43 -10.91
C ILE A 53 2.87 6.67 -10.36
N ALA A 54 1.98 7.29 -11.14
CA ALA A 54 1.24 8.47 -10.70
C ALA A 54 0.38 8.19 -9.45
N ARG A 55 -0.26 7.02 -9.41
CA ARG A 55 -1.06 6.56 -8.27
C ARG A 55 -0.22 6.22 -7.05
N GLU A 56 0.93 5.58 -7.23
CA GLU A 56 1.89 5.33 -6.15
C GLU A 56 2.36 6.64 -5.51
N ARG A 57 2.70 7.65 -6.34
CA ARG A 57 3.09 8.99 -5.85
C ARG A 57 1.98 9.68 -5.06
N LEU A 58 0.72 9.55 -5.46
CA LEU A 58 -0.41 10.10 -4.69
C LEU A 58 -0.50 9.47 -3.30
N VAL A 59 -0.43 8.14 -3.21
CA VAL A 59 -0.46 7.40 -1.95
C VAL A 59 0.71 7.80 -1.04
N ARG A 60 1.92 7.91 -1.58
CA ARG A 60 3.11 8.31 -0.82
C ARG A 60 3.02 9.74 -0.31
N ARG A 61 2.55 10.69 -1.13
CA ARG A 61 2.31 12.07 -0.68
C ARG A 61 1.24 12.16 0.40
N PHE A 62 0.19 11.34 0.31
CA PHE A 62 -0.85 11.33 1.34
C PHE A 62 -0.34 10.74 2.66
N LEU A 63 0.51 9.72 2.60
CA LEU A 63 1.21 9.19 3.76
C LEU A 63 2.11 10.25 4.43
N GLU A 64 2.90 10.97 3.63
CA GLU A 64 3.74 12.07 4.11
C GLU A 64 2.90 13.21 4.72
N TYR A 65 1.80 13.58 4.08
CA TYR A 65 0.90 14.64 4.55
C TYR A 65 0.26 14.30 5.90
N THR A 66 -0.30 13.09 6.01
CA THR A 66 -0.99 12.65 7.24
C THR A 66 -0.02 12.32 8.37
N ASN A 67 1.23 11.95 8.04
CA ASN A 67 2.19 11.36 8.96
C ASN A 67 1.59 10.17 9.74
N GLU A 68 0.65 9.46 9.11
CA GLU A 68 -0.09 8.34 9.65
C GLU A 68 -0.06 7.17 8.67
N TYR A 69 -0.12 5.94 9.20
CA TYR A 69 -0.13 4.75 8.37
C TYR A 69 -1.50 4.51 7.70
N PRO A 70 -1.56 3.78 6.57
CA PRO A 70 -2.79 3.60 5.79
C PRO A 70 -4.00 3.03 6.56
N TRP A 71 -3.76 2.19 7.58
CA TRP A 71 -4.82 1.62 8.42
C TRP A 71 -5.35 2.58 9.50
N ALA A 72 -4.71 3.72 9.71
CA ALA A 72 -5.15 4.78 10.61
C ALA A 72 -5.81 5.96 9.86
N TRP A 73 -5.83 5.92 8.53
CA TRP A 73 -6.45 6.98 7.75
C TRP A 73 -7.95 7.08 7.99
N THR A 74 -8.43 8.32 8.03
CA THR A 74 -9.85 8.65 8.19
C THR A 74 -10.34 9.43 6.96
N PRO A 75 -11.65 9.49 6.71
CA PRO A 75 -12.20 10.37 5.68
C PRO A 75 -11.77 11.83 5.87
N GLY A 76 -11.71 12.31 7.13
CA GLY A 76 -11.29 13.68 7.43
C GLY A 76 -9.87 14.02 6.97
N HIS A 77 -8.94 13.05 6.99
CA HIS A 77 -7.60 13.26 6.44
C HIS A 77 -7.65 13.54 4.92
N VAL A 78 -8.52 12.84 4.19
CA VAL A 78 -8.69 13.04 2.74
C VAL A 78 -9.35 14.39 2.47
N ASP A 79 -10.37 14.75 3.25
CA ASP A 79 -11.04 16.04 3.13
C ASP A 79 -10.03 17.18 3.32
N GLU A 80 -9.23 17.14 4.39
CA GLU A 80 -8.21 18.14 4.69
C GLU A 80 -7.14 18.23 3.57
N TRP A 81 -6.63 17.09 3.11
CA TRP A 81 -5.63 17.03 2.04
C TRP A 81 -6.16 17.59 0.71
N SER A 82 -7.43 17.35 0.41
CA SER A 82 -8.06 17.85 -0.82
C SER A 82 -8.23 19.38 -0.81
N LEU A 83 -8.29 19.99 0.38
CA LEU A 83 -8.36 21.44 0.59
C LEU A 83 -6.97 22.09 0.67
N TYR A 84 -5.92 21.30 0.90
CA TYR A 84 -4.52 21.76 0.95
C TYR A 84 -3.89 21.99 -0.43
N GLY A 85 -4.53 21.50 -1.51
CA GLY A 85 -4.02 21.49 -2.89
C GLY A 85 -4.10 22.82 -3.64
#